data_AF-A0A6M0F160-F1
#
_entry.id   AF-A0A6M0F160-F1
#
_cell.length_a   1.000
_cell.length_b   1.000
_cell.length_c   1.000
_cell.angle_alpha   90.00
_cell.angle_beta   90.00
_cell.angle_gamma   90.00
#
_symmetry.space_group_name_H-M   'P 1'
#
loop_
_entity.id
_entity.type
_entity.pdbx_description
1 polymer ?
#
loop_
_entity_poly.entity_id
_entity_poly.type
_entity_poly.pdbx_seq_one_letter_code
_entity_poly.pdbx_strand_id
1 'polypeptide(L)'
;MDTRTLSGMWEASNGGRDIVVLQTGDTVLVHWKQQNPYWNYAAGTVKDDVVKMSFGGSDQQTGQISPYFDSITWGNGTSWTKKA
;
A
#
# COMPACT_ATOMS: atom_id res chain seq x y z
N MET A 1 5.24 -21.34 7.20
CA MET A 1 5.06 -19.93 7.59
C MET A 1 5.02 -19.12 6.32
N ASP A 2 3.96 -18.36 6.10
CA ASP A 2 3.89 -17.46 4.95
C ASP A 2 4.83 -16.28 5.22
N THR A 3 5.90 -16.18 4.44
CA THR A 3 6.91 -15.11 4.57
C THR A 3 6.58 -13.91 3.69
N ARG A 4 5.43 -13.94 2.99
CA ARG A 4 5.02 -12.88 2.09
C ARG A 4 4.65 -11.63 2.89
N THR A 5 5.28 -10.52 2.51
CA THR A 5 5.07 -9.23 3.13
C THR A 5 4.87 -8.18 2.05
N LEU A 6 4.09 -7.15 2.38
CA LEU A 6 3.96 -5.95 1.58
C LEU A 6 5.22 -5.08 1.60
N SER A 7 6.19 -5.36 2.47
CA SER A 7 7.43 -4.59 2.55
C SER A 7 8.15 -4.55 1.20
N GLY A 8 8.55 -3.36 0.76
CA GLY A 8 9.26 -3.15 -0.50
C GLY A 8 8.96 -1.81 -1.17
N MET A 9 9.49 -1.67 -2.37
CA MET A 9 9.17 -0.57 -3.28
C MET A 9 7.93 -0.93 -4.11
N TRP A 10 7.03 0.03 -4.25
CA TRP A 10 5.78 -0.08 -5.00
C TRP A 10 5.63 1.11 -5.93
N GLU A 11 4.83 0.94 -6.96
CA GLU A 11 4.46 1.99 -7.88
C GLU A 11 2.94 2.09 -7.93
N ALA A 12 2.40 3.30 -7.75
CA ALA A 12 0.98 3.53 -7.88
C ALA A 12 0.59 3.90 -9.30
N SER A 13 -0.49 3.30 -9.81
CA SER A 13 -0.99 3.55 -11.17
C SER A 13 -1.49 4.97 -11.39
N ASN A 14 -1.86 5.71 -10.33
CA ASN A 14 -2.23 7.11 -10.40
C ASN A 14 -1.00 8.03 -10.47
N GLY A 15 -0.37 8.04 -11.64
CA GLY A 15 0.77 8.92 -11.95
C GLY A 15 2.13 8.26 -11.79
N GLY A 16 2.20 6.93 -11.67
CA GLY A 16 3.43 6.15 -11.74
C GLY A 16 4.44 6.52 -10.67
N ARG A 17 3.98 6.92 -9.48
CA ARG A 17 4.88 7.41 -8.43
C ARG A 17 5.27 6.29 -7.47
N ASP A 18 6.49 6.42 -6.98
CA ASP A 18 7.13 5.42 -6.14
C ASP A 18 6.68 5.56 -4.69
N ILE A 19 6.42 4.41 -4.08
CA ILE A 19 5.95 4.25 -2.72
C ILE A 19 6.87 3.26 -2.01
N VAL A 20 7.29 3.61 -0.80
CA VAL A 20 7.97 2.69 0.12
C VAL A 20 6.94 2.15 1.09
N VAL A 21 6.87 0.84 1.20
CA VAL A 21 6.00 0.14 2.15
C VAL A 21 6.87 -0.62 3.14
N LEU A 22 6.56 -0.48 4.43
CA LEU A 22 7.16 -1.23 5.53
C LEU A 22 6.04 -1.92 6.30
N GLN A 23 6.12 -3.24 6.45
CA GLN A 23 5.18 -4.01 7.25
C GLN A 23 5.89 -4.59 8.47
N THR A 24 5.24 -4.49 9.63
CA THR A 24 5.69 -5.10 10.88
C THR A 24 4.49 -5.77 11.56
N GLY A 25 4.44 -7.10 11.50
CA GLY A 25 3.24 -7.86 11.87
C GLY A 25 2.06 -7.45 10.97
N ASP A 26 0.95 -7.08 11.61
CA ASP A 26 -0.26 -6.61 10.91
C ASP A 26 -0.21 -5.11 10.60
N THR A 27 0.80 -4.38 11.07
CA THR A 27 0.90 -2.92 10.83
C THR A 27 1.65 -2.64 9.53
N VAL A 28 1.15 -1.68 8.75
CA VAL A 28 1.77 -1.21 7.51
C VAL A 28 2.01 0.30 7.61
N LEU A 29 3.22 0.72 7.26
CA LEU A 29 3.62 2.11 7.09
C LEU A 29 3.97 2.35 5.64
N VAL A 30 3.51 3.48 5.11
CA VAL A 30 3.64 3.83 3.70
C VAL A 30 4.18 5.24 3.56
N HIS A 31 5.12 5.42 2.63
CA HIS A 31 5.72 6.70 2.31
C HIS A 31 5.79 6.92 0.79
N TRP A 32 5.27 8.04 0.28
CA TRP A 32 5.53 8.45 -1.10
C TRP A 32 6.92 9.06 -1.23
N LYS A 33 7.73 8.56 -2.17
CA LYS A 33 9.07 9.15 -2.40
C LYS A 33 9.00 10.56 -2.97
N GLN A 34 8.02 10.83 -3.82
CA GLN A 34 7.77 12.16 -4.36
C GLN A 34 6.72 12.88 -3.52
N GLN A 35 6.86 14.20 -3.38
CA GLN A 35 5.85 15.01 -2.70
C GLN A 35 4.48 14.84 -3.38
N ASN A 36 3.52 14.34 -2.62
CA ASN A 36 2.14 14.19 -3.00
C ASN A 36 1.32 15.26 -2.26
N PRO A 37 0.50 16.05 -2.97
CA PRO A 37 -0.26 17.16 -2.37
C PRO A 37 -1.32 16.72 -1.36
N TYR A 38 -1.72 15.44 -1.36
CA TYR A 38 -2.75 14.93 -0.46
C TYR A 38 -2.17 14.34 0.82
N TRP A 39 -1.11 13.54 0.71
CA TRP A 39 -0.43 12.90 1.84
C TRP A 39 0.92 12.33 1.42
N ASN A 40 1.92 12.39 2.30
CA ASN A 40 3.24 11.78 2.05
C ASN A 40 3.52 10.55 2.91
N TYR A 41 2.79 10.41 4.01
CA TYR A 41 2.89 9.28 4.93
C TYR A 41 1.50 8.79 5.26
N ALA A 42 1.35 7.47 5.39
CA ALA A 42 0.12 6.83 5.81
C ALA A 42 0.42 5.56 6.60
N ALA A 43 -0.52 5.19 7.45
CA ALA A 43 -0.47 3.96 8.20
C ALA A 43 -1.75 3.16 7.99
N GLY A 44 -1.66 1.87 8.22
CA GLY A 44 -2.78 0.97 8.09
C GLY A 44 -2.48 -0.40 8.66
N THR A 45 -3.37 -1.32 8.36
CA THR A 45 -3.29 -2.71 8.81
C THR A 45 -3.48 -3.66 7.65
N VAL A 46 -2.72 -4.74 7.64
CA VAL A 46 -2.93 -5.87 6.74
C VAL A 46 -3.47 -7.05 7.54
N LYS A 47 -4.47 -7.73 6.97
CA LYS A 47 -5.00 -8.98 7.51
C LYS A 47 -5.41 -9.85 6.33
N ASP A 48 -4.90 -11.07 6.31
CA ASP A 48 -5.10 -12.03 5.22
C ASP A 48 -4.69 -11.42 3.86
N ASP A 49 -5.63 -11.32 2.92
CA ASP A 49 -5.48 -10.74 1.59
C ASP A 49 -6.01 -9.29 1.50
N VAL A 50 -6.24 -8.64 2.65
CA VAL A 50 -6.81 -7.28 2.70
C VAL A 50 -5.87 -6.33 3.41
N VAL A 51 -5.65 -5.16 2.81
CA VAL A 51 -4.99 -4.02 3.45
C VAL A 51 -6.00 -2.89 3.65
N LYS A 52 -5.95 -2.25 4.82
CA LYS A 52 -6.76 -1.08 5.13
C LYS A 52 -5.86 0.07 5.53
N MET A 53 -5.93 1.20 4.83
CA MET A 53 -5.05 2.35 5.01
C MET A 53 -5.84 3.62 5.30
N SER A 54 -5.28 4.53 6.11
CA SER A 54 -5.79 5.89 6.28
C SER A 54 -4.85 6.88 5.59
N PHE A 55 -5.29 7.41 4.45
CA PHE A 55 -4.50 8.33 3.64
C PHE A 55 -4.85 9.79 3.97
N GLY A 56 -3.88 10.60 4.40
CA GLY A 56 -4.09 12.03 4.64
C GLY A 56 -5.16 12.38 5.69
N GLY A 57 -5.42 11.48 6.64
CA GLY A 57 -6.47 11.66 7.65
C GLY A 57 -7.90 11.49 7.15
N SER A 58 -8.11 11.01 5.92
CA SER A 58 -9.41 10.66 5.37
C SER A 58 -9.89 9.25 5.78
N ASP A 59 -11.09 8.88 5.33
CA ASP A 59 -11.70 7.57 5.59
C ASP A 59 -10.77 6.40 5.21
N GLN A 60 -10.89 5.32 5.97
CA GLN A 60 -10.10 4.13 5.77
C GLN A 60 -10.38 3.50 4.40
N GLN A 61 -9.39 3.51 3.52
CA GLN A 61 -9.44 2.88 2.21
C GLN A 61 -9.09 1.40 2.32
N THR A 62 -9.85 0.57 1.60
CA THR A 62 -9.60 -0.88 1.55
C THR A 62 -8.97 -1.25 0.21
N GLY A 63 -7.90 -2.04 0.28
CA GLY A 63 -7.20 -2.62 -0.87
C GLY A 63 -7.19 -4.14 -0.79
N GLN A 64 -7.34 -4.81 -1.93
CA GLN A 64 -7.21 -6.26 -2.08
C GLN A 64 -5.82 -6.60 -2.55
N ILE A 65 -5.15 -7.50 -1.85
CA ILE A 65 -3.78 -7.95 -2.13
C ILE A 65 -3.85 -9.15 -3.08
N SER A 66 -3.03 -9.16 -4.12
CA SER A 66 -2.95 -10.31 -5.02
C SER A 66 -2.42 -11.55 -4.28
N PRO A 67 -2.75 -12.77 -4.75
CA PRO A 67 -2.20 -14.00 -4.18
C PRO A 67 -0.66 -14.05 -4.18
N TYR A 68 -0.01 -13.29 -5.06
CA TYR A 68 1.45 -13.23 -5.17
C TYR A 68 2.07 -12.12 -4.31
N PHE A 69 1.27 -11.31 -3.61
CA PHE A 69 1.73 -10.16 -2.80
C PHE A 69 2.55 -9.16 -3.63
N ASP A 70 2.25 -9.06 -4.91
CA ASP A 70 2.92 -8.21 -5.90
C ASP A 70 2.04 -7.07 -6.42
N SER A 71 0.74 -7.07 -6.08
CA SER A 71 -0.19 -6.02 -6.48
C SER A 71 -1.27 -5.81 -5.42
N ILE A 72 -1.75 -4.56 -5.31
CA ILE A 72 -2.88 -4.16 -4.47
C ILE A 72 -3.87 -3.41 -5.36
N THR A 73 -5.15 -3.78 -5.32
CA THR A 73 -6.23 -3.06 -6.01
C THR A 73 -7.10 -2.34 -4.98
N TRP A 74 -7.23 -1.03 -5.11
CA TRP A 74 -8.00 -0.18 -4.21
C TRP A 74 -9.44 -0.01 -4.70
N GLY A 75 -10.38 0.20 -3.76
CA GLY A 75 -11.80 0.39 -4.09
C GLY A 75 -12.11 1.58 -5.01
N ASN A 76 -11.18 2.55 -5.11
CA ASN A 76 -11.29 3.69 -6.02
C ASN A 76 -10.78 3.40 -7.46
N GLY A 77 -10.44 2.14 -7.77
CA GLY A 77 -9.93 1.72 -9.08
C GLY A 77 -8.43 1.94 -9.30
N THR A 78 -7.73 2.59 -8.36
CA THR A 78 -6.27 2.68 -8.41
C THR A 78 -5.65 1.35 -7.97
N SER A 79 -4.41 1.14 -8.39
CA SER A 79 -3.66 -0.08 -8.07
C SER A 79 -2.21 0.24 -7.77
N TRP A 80 -1.60 -0.54 -6.89
CA TRP A 80 -0.17 -0.49 -6.64
C TRP A 80 0.46 -1.80 -7.11
N THR A 81 1.62 -1.71 -7.74
CA THR A 81 2.39 -2.88 -8.19
C THR A 81 3.76 -2.85 -7.52
N LYS A 82 4.18 -3.98 -6.96
CA LYS A 82 5.48 -4.13 -6.31
C LYS A 82 6.57 -4.08 -7.39
N LYS A 83 7.59 -3.25 -7.17
CA LYS A 83 8.75 -3.19 -8.07
C LYS A 83 9.64 -4.38 -7.75
N ALA A 84 10.16 -5.03 -8.80
CA ALA A 84 11.09 -6.15 -8.71
C ALA A 84 12.43 -5.74 -8.07
#